data_AF-A0A7V5Q171-F1
#
_entry.id   AF-A0A7V5Q171-F1
#
_cell.length_a   1.000
_cell.length_b   1.000
_cell.length_c   1.000
_cell.angle_alpha   90.00
_cell.angle_beta   90.00
_cell.angle_gamma   90.00
#
_symmetry.space_group_name_H-M   'P 1'
#
loop_
_entity.id
_entity.type
_entity.pdbx_description
1 polymer ?
#
loop_
_entity_poly.entity_id
_entity_poly.type
_entity_poly.pdbx_seq_one_letter_code
_entity_poly.pdbx_strand_id
1 'polypeptide(L)' 'MRRKAKSKPFGQVLREARIARGHSLRKFAQMVEISPTYLSLVEQNKTERPPTADRVKKMADLLGAN' A
#
# COMPACT_ATOMS: atom_id res chain seq x y z
N MET A 1 -10.12 8.65 -29.51
CA MET A 1 -10.06 7.54 -28.53
C MET A 1 -9.13 7.94 -27.38
N ARG A 2 -9.67 8.43 -26.25
CA ARG A 2 -8.88 8.89 -25.10
C ARG A 2 -8.26 7.66 -24.42
N ARG A 3 -6.93 7.50 -24.46
CA ARG A 3 -6.22 6.52 -23.61
C ARG A 3 -6.52 6.89 -22.16
N LYS A 4 -7.40 6.14 -21.48
CA LYS A 4 -7.48 6.17 -20.02
C LYS A 4 -6.09 5.75 -19.55
N ALA A 5 -5.31 6.67 -18.97
CA ALA A 5 -4.05 6.32 -18.35
C ALA A 5 -4.37 5.18 -17.37
N LYS A 6 -3.75 3.99 -17.56
CA LYS A 6 -3.94 2.88 -16.64
C LYS A 6 -3.52 3.39 -15.26
N SER A 7 -4.49 3.66 -14.39
CA SER A 7 -4.20 4.01 -13.01
C SER A 7 -3.38 2.87 -12.43
N LYS A 8 -2.20 3.18 -11.88
CA LYS A 8 -1.36 2.16 -11.26
C LYS A 8 -2.20 1.39 -10.24
N PRO A 9 -2.06 0.05 -10.14
CA PRO A 9 -2.77 -0.72 -9.13
C PRO A 9 -2.46 -0.19 -7.73
N PHE A 10 -3.42 -0.29 -6.81
CA PHE A 10 -3.28 0.20 -5.43
C PHE A 10 -1.99 -0.28 -4.77
N GLY A 11 -1.65 -1.56 -4.91
CA GLY A 11 -0.43 -2.12 -4.34
C GLY A 11 0.85 -1.47 -4.86
N GLN A 12 0.87 -1.09 -6.13
CA GLN A 12 2.02 -0.40 -6.71
C GLN A 12 2.16 1.03 -6.19
N VAL A 13 1.03 1.76 -6.09
CA VAL A 13 1.01 3.11 -5.51
C VAL A 13 1.47 3.08 -4.05
N LEU A 14 0.97 2.11 -3.28
CA LEU A 14 1.35 1.91 -1.88
C LEU A 14 2.85 1.64 -1.73
N ARG A 15 3.42 0.78 -2.57
CA ARG A 15 4.85 0.48 -2.56
C ARG A 15 5.71 1.69 -2.89
N GLU A 16 5.34 2.44 -3.93
CA GLU A 16 6.05 3.66 -4.33
C GLU A 16 6.03 4.69 -3.21
N ALA A 17 4.86 4.93 -2.61
CA ALA A 17 4.71 5.85 -1.48
C ALA A 17 5.54 5.39 -0.26
N ARG A 18 5.51 4.08 0.07
CA ARG A 18 6.30 3.53 1.17
C ARG A 18 7.80 3.74 0.96
N ILE A 19 8.29 3.49 -0.25
CA ILE A 19 9.72 3.68 -0.59
C ILE A 19 10.08 5.16 -0.59
N ALA A 20 9.22 6.04 -1.13
CA ALA A 20 9.44 7.49 -1.12
C ALA A 20 9.54 8.06 0.30
N ARG A 21 8.81 7.48 1.26
CA ARG A 21 8.90 7.80 2.69
C ARG A 21 10.08 7.13 3.41
N GLY A 22 10.90 6.34 2.72
CA GLY A 22 12.04 5.63 3.30
C GLY A 22 11.64 4.50 4.25
N HIS A 23 10.41 4.01 4.19
CA HIS A 23 9.96 2.93 5.06
C HIS A 23 10.34 1.56 4.49
N SER A 24 11.04 0.75 5.29
CA SER A 24 11.22 -0.66 4.97
C SER A 24 9.88 -1.40 5.05
N LEU A 25 9.75 -2.51 4.32
CA LEU A 25 8.54 -3.34 4.34
C LEU A 25 8.18 -3.77 5.77
N ARG A 26 9.17 -4.25 6.54
CA ARG A 26 8.98 -4.70 7.93
C ARG A 26 8.56 -3.55 8.86
N LYS A 27 9.23 -2.39 8.76
CA LYS A 27 8.89 -1.21 9.58
C LYS A 27 7.48 -0.72 9.27
N PHE A 28 7.11 -0.64 8.00
CA PHE A 28 5.76 -0.22 7.60
C PHE A 28 4.69 -1.21 8.04
N ALA A 29 4.93 -2.50 7.89
CA ALA A 29 4.01 -3.53 8.35
C ALA A 29 3.78 -3.46 9.86
N GLN A 30 4.83 -3.21 10.66
CA GLN A 30 4.71 -2.98 12.11
C GLN A 30 3.87 -1.73 12.43
N MET A 31 4.13 -0.60 11.75
CA MET A 31 3.37 0.64 11.97
C MET A 31 1.88 0.50 11.64
N VAL A 32 1.56 -0.31 10.62
CA VAL A 32 0.17 -0.58 10.19
C VAL A 32 -0.43 -1.78 10.95
N GLU A 33 0.32 -2.43 11.84
CA GLU A 33 -0.09 -3.62 12.60
C GLU A 33 -0.57 -4.78 11.72
N ILE A 34 0.18 -5.06 10.66
CA ILE A 34 -0.06 -6.18 9.75
C ILE A 34 1.21 -7.03 9.59
N SER A 35 1.06 -8.25 9.08
CA SER A 35 2.23 -9.07 8.79
C SER A 35 3.00 -8.52 7.57
N PRO A 36 4.34 -8.57 7.56
CA PRO A 36 5.15 -8.18 6.40
C PRO A 36 4.78 -8.99 5.13
N THR A 37 4.40 -10.25 5.30
CA THR A 37 3.92 -11.11 4.21
C THR A 37 2.62 -10.57 3.62
N TYR A 38 1.67 -10.16 4.47
CA TYR A 38 0.41 -9.57 4.01
C TYR A 38 0.65 -8.25 3.28
N LEU A 39 1.48 -7.35 3.82
CA LEU A 39 1.85 -6.11 3.14
C LEU A 39 2.48 -6.37 1.77
N SER A 40 3.36 -7.39 1.66
CA SER A 40 3.97 -7.78 0.39
C SER A 40 2.93 -8.26 -0.63
N LEU A 41 1.94 -9.05 -0.20
CA LEU A 41 0.85 -9.50 -1.06
C LEU A 41 -0.03 -8.32 -1.52
N VAL A 42 -0.32 -7.38 -0.62
CA VAL A 42 -1.05 -6.14 -0.95
C VAL A 42 -0.29 -5.34 -2.00
N GLU A 43 1.02 -5.11 -1.80
CA GLU A 43 1.87 -4.37 -2.75
C GLU A 43 1.99 -5.05 -4.11
N GLN A 44 1.99 -6.39 -4.14
CA GLN A 44 2.01 -7.18 -5.37
C GLN A 44 0.63 -7.33 -6.02
N ASN A 45 -0.44 -6.80 -5.41
CA ASN A 45 -1.83 -7.03 -5.82
C ASN A 45 -2.20 -8.53 -5.89
N LYS A 46 -1.56 -9.34 -5.04
CA LYS A 46 -1.81 -10.78 -4.87
C LYS A 46 -2.62 -11.10 -3.61
N THR A 47 -3.17 -10.08 -2.96
CA THR A 47 -4.03 -10.29 -1.81
C THR A 47 -5.42 -10.73 -2.27
N GLU A 48 -5.88 -11.89 -1.83
CA GLU A 48 -7.27 -12.32 -2.04
C GLU A 48 -8.23 -11.51 -1.18
N ARG A 49 -7.73 -10.99 -0.05
CA ARG A 49 -8.50 -10.19 0.90
C ARG A 49 -7.98 -8.75 0.88
N PRO A 50 -8.73 -7.79 0.30
CA PRO A 50 -8.33 -6.40 0.35
C PRO A 50 -8.22 -5.93 1.81
N PRO A 51 -7.29 -5.02 2.12
CA PRO A 51 -7.23 -4.42 3.45
C PRO A 51 -8.55 -3.70 3.76
N THR A 52 -8.96 -3.75 5.03
CA THR A 52 -10.14 -3.00 5.49
C THR A 52 -9.92 -1.50 5.29
N ALA A 53 -11.02 -0.75 5.17
CA ALA A 53 -10.98 0.71 4.99
C ALA A 53 -10.13 1.39 6.08
N ASP A 54 -10.22 0.94 7.33
CA ASP A 54 -9.44 1.45 8.45
C ASP A 54 -7.93 1.28 8.25
N ARG A 55 -7.49 0.13 7.71
CA ARG A 55 -6.08 -0.13 7.40
C ARG A 55 -5.60 0.73 6.24
N VAL A 56 -6.43 0.90 5.22
CA VAL A 56 -6.11 1.79 4.08
C VAL A 56 -5.96 3.23 4.56
N LYS A 57 -6.84 3.69 5.45
CA LYS A 57 -6.75 5.02 6.06
C LYS A 57 -5.48 5.18 6.88
N LYS A 58 -5.17 4.21 7.76
CA LYS A 58 -3.91 4.20 8.53
C LYS A 58 -2.67 4.23 7.63
N MET A 59 -2.69 3.48 6.53
CA MET A 59 -1.62 3.54 5.51
C MET A 59 -1.52 4.93 4.87
N ALA A 60 -2.64 5.53 4.47
CA ALA A 60 -2.67 6.86 3.86
C ALA A 60 -2.15 7.95 4.81
N ASP A 61 -2.54 7.90 6.09
CA ASP A 61 -2.08 8.82 7.14
C ASP A 61 -0.55 8.71 7.33
N LEU A 62 -0.03 7.48 7.45
CA LEU A 62 1.41 7.24 7.60
C LEU A 62 2.22 7.64 6.36
N LEU A 63 1.60 7.55 5.17
CA LEU A 63 2.21 7.96 3.91
C LEU A 63 1.97 9.43 3.59
N GLY A 64 1.18 10.15 4.40
CA GLY A 64 0.76 11.53 4.19
C GLY A 64 0.12 11.76 2.82
N ALA A 65 -0.71 10.81 2.38
CA ALA A 65 -1.45 10.84 1.12
C ALA A 65 -2.95 11.19 1.35
N ASN A 66 -3.20 12.08 2.31
CA ASN A 66 -4.55 12.51 2.73
C ASN A 66 -5.09 13.65 1.86
#